data_AF-A0A1V6QUI7-F1
#
_entry.id   AF-A0A1V6QUI7-F1
#
_cell.length_a   1.000
_cell.length_b   1.000
_cell.length_c   1.000
_cell.angle_alpha   90.00
_cell.angle_beta   90.00
_cell.angle_gamma   90.00
#
_symmetry.space_group_name_H-M   'P 1'
#
loop_
_entity.id
_entity.type
_entity.pdbx_description
1 polymer ?
#
loop_
_entity_poly.entity_id
_entity_poly.type
_entity_poly.pdbx_seq_one_letter_code
_entity_poly.pdbx_strand_id
1 'polypeptide(L)'
;MDKRPEKELLTPHTSRGREASAYLSFIVDLYDNLPEYAIFVHADPDQWHNDLFGPQTSNTLPNLRLEAVDAMGYLNLRCTNNPGCPAHINTNSPSQEDIDSNDARANFPRIYKDIFGEDAHVPDTIGGICCAQFAVSRARIQERPKSDYIRMLNWVDEKSIPFVDNYGVGWVFETLWHVVFGMEGVHCPVYEQCRCDNYGWCGPLPSGKTLTPIRAPQKKELN
;
A
#
# COMPACT_ATOMS: atom_id res chain seq x y z
N MET A 1 -6.30 -20.11 -3.80
CA MET A 1 -5.23 -20.46 -4.75
C MET A 1 -5.82 -21.24 -5.90
N ASP A 2 -5.26 -21.07 -7.10
CA ASP A 2 -5.69 -21.85 -8.26
C ASP A 2 -5.52 -23.34 -8.00
N LYS A 3 -6.45 -24.14 -8.54
CA LYS A 3 -6.39 -25.60 -8.41
C LYS A 3 -5.15 -26.20 -9.08
N ARG A 4 -4.52 -25.44 -10.00
CA ARG A 4 -3.31 -25.79 -10.74
C ARG A 4 -2.45 -24.53 -10.90
N PRO A 5 -1.61 -24.19 -9.91
CA PRO A 5 -0.74 -23.01 -10.01
C PRO A 5 0.31 -23.23 -11.10
N GLU A 6 0.65 -22.16 -11.82
CA GLU A 6 1.78 -22.15 -12.74
C GLU A 6 3.08 -22.32 -11.94
N LYS A 7 3.90 -23.30 -12.31
CA LYS A 7 5.09 -23.68 -11.53
C LYS A 7 6.20 -22.63 -11.54
N GLU A 8 6.16 -21.71 -12.50
CA GLU A 8 7.16 -20.65 -12.67
C GLU A 8 6.80 -19.37 -11.90
N LEU A 9 5.58 -19.28 -11.36
CA LEU A 9 5.12 -18.14 -10.59
C LEU A 9 5.38 -18.34 -9.10
N LEU A 10 5.63 -17.23 -8.40
CA LEU A 10 5.74 -17.22 -6.95
C LEU A 10 4.42 -17.74 -6.33
N THR A 11 4.54 -18.77 -5.49
CA THR A 11 3.41 -19.27 -4.71
C THR A 11 3.42 -18.59 -3.35
N PRO A 12 2.36 -17.87 -2.96
CA PRO A 12 2.30 -17.24 -1.64
C PRO A 12 2.43 -18.28 -0.52
N HIS A 13 3.08 -17.91 0.60
CA HIS A 13 3.27 -18.79 1.75
C HIS A 13 1.95 -19.22 2.40
N THR A 14 0.89 -18.45 2.19
CA THR A 14 -0.47 -18.75 2.62
C THR A 14 -1.50 -18.33 1.58
N SER A 15 -2.65 -18.99 1.59
CA SER A 15 -3.80 -18.61 0.75
C SER A 15 -4.73 -17.59 1.40
N ARG A 16 -4.48 -17.26 2.68
CA ARG A 16 -5.27 -16.31 3.46
C ARG A 16 -4.76 -14.89 3.23
N GLY A 17 -5.64 -13.88 3.26
CA GLY A 17 -5.28 -12.47 3.10
C GLY A 17 -5.20 -11.96 1.67
N ARG A 18 -5.71 -12.72 0.69
CA ARG A 18 -5.82 -12.28 -0.71
C ARG A 18 -4.47 -11.75 -1.23
N GLU A 19 -4.43 -10.55 -1.80
CA GLU A 19 -3.21 -9.91 -2.32
C GLU A 19 -2.12 -9.69 -1.26
N ALA A 20 -2.48 -9.48 0.01
CA ALA A 20 -1.52 -9.25 1.08
C ALA A 20 -0.55 -10.42 1.25
N SER A 21 -1.05 -11.66 1.14
CA SER A 21 -0.19 -12.84 1.20
C SER A 21 0.82 -12.88 0.07
N ALA A 22 0.41 -12.58 -1.16
CA ALA A 22 1.29 -12.59 -2.32
C ALA A 22 2.37 -11.51 -2.22
N TYR A 23 1.97 -10.30 -1.81
CA TYR A 23 2.89 -9.17 -1.73
C TYR A 23 3.91 -9.35 -0.60
N LEU A 24 3.46 -9.77 0.59
CA LEU A 24 4.37 -10.07 1.70
C LEU A 24 5.28 -11.26 1.39
N SER A 25 4.76 -12.32 0.73
CA SER A 25 5.59 -13.46 0.31
C SER A 25 6.70 -13.03 -0.65
N PHE A 26 6.37 -12.22 -1.66
CA PHE A 26 7.36 -11.64 -2.57
C PHE A 26 8.44 -10.84 -1.81
N ILE A 27 8.02 -9.98 -0.88
CA ILE A 27 8.95 -9.16 -0.09
C ILE A 27 9.84 -10.05 0.78
N VAL A 28 9.29 -11.05 1.45
CA VAL A 28 10.04 -11.95 2.35
C VAL A 28 11.04 -12.80 1.57
N ASP A 29 10.61 -13.40 0.45
CA ASP A 29 11.45 -14.31 -0.33
C ASP A 29 12.58 -13.58 -1.05
N LEU A 30 12.32 -12.37 -1.53
CA LEU A 30 13.28 -11.59 -2.30
C LEU A 30 13.94 -10.46 -1.51
N TYR A 31 13.70 -10.31 -0.21
CA TYR A 31 14.12 -9.16 0.60
C TYR A 31 15.57 -8.70 0.34
N ASP A 32 16.50 -9.66 0.26
CA ASP A 32 17.93 -9.43 0.08
C ASP A 32 18.33 -9.20 -1.40
N ASN A 33 17.43 -9.55 -2.34
CA ASN A 33 17.60 -9.50 -3.79
C ASN A 33 16.48 -8.67 -4.48
N LEU A 34 15.86 -7.73 -3.78
CA LEU A 34 14.75 -6.95 -4.32
C LEU A 34 15.17 -6.18 -5.59
N PRO A 35 14.28 -6.07 -6.60
CA PRO A 35 14.50 -5.17 -7.73
C PRO A 35 14.57 -3.72 -7.25
N GLU A 36 15.18 -2.82 -8.02
CA GLU A 36 15.28 -1.40 -7.64
C GLU A 36 13.91 -0.78 -7.30
N TYR A 37 12.87 -1.19 -8.05
CA TYR A 37 11.48 -0.84 -7.83
C TYR A 37 10.62 -2.10 -7.83
N ALA A 38 9.71 -2.20 -6.87
CA ALA A 38 8.64 -3.19 -6.87
C ALA A 38 7.30 -2.48 -7.09
N ILE A 39 6.53 -2.95 -8.07
CA ILE A 39 5.21 -2.41 -8.40
C ILE A 39 4.20 -3.52 -8.20
N PHE A 40 3.28 -3.29 -7.28
CA PHE A 40 2.25 -4.24 -6.90
C PHE A 40 0.92 -3.80 -7.53
N VAL A 41 0.30 -4.70 -8.27
CA VAL A 41 -0.95 -4.45 -9.00
C VAL A 41 -1.89 -5.65 -8.88
N HIS A 42 -3.18 -5.41 -9.07
CA HIS A 42 -4.15 -6.50 -9.18
C HIS A 42 -4.08 -7.13 -10.58
N ALA A 43 -4.38 -8.44 -10.66
CA ALA A 43 -4.16 -9.24 -11.87
C ALA A 43 -5.22 -9.04 -12.97
N ASP A 44 -6.41 -8.53 -12.64
CA ASP A 44 -7.45 -8.29 -13.66
C ASP A 44 -7.00 -7.14 -14.60
N PRO A 45 -7.14 -7.29 -15.93
CA PRO A 45 -6.71 -6.27 -16.88
C PRO A 45 -7.45 -4.93 -16.71
N ASP A 46 -8.71 -4.95 -16.26
CA ASP A 46 -9.55 -3.76 -16.07
C ASP A 46 -9.77 -3.50 -14.58
N GLN A 47 -9.05 -2.50 -14.05
CA GLN A 47 -9.07 -2.13 -12.64
C GLN A 47 -9.74 -0.79 -12.43
N TRP A 48 -10.82 -0.75 -11.66
CA TRP A 48 -11.39 0.52 -11.17
C TRP A 48 -10.41 1.30 -10.26
N HIS A 49 -9.37 0.61 -9.79
CA HIS A 49 -8.26 1.15 -9.02
C HIS A 49 -7.33 2.07 -9.86
N ASN A 50 -7.41 2.04 -11.19
CA ASN A 50 -6.71 2.97 -12.06
C ASN A 50 -7.63 4.17 -12.38
N ASP A 51 -7.11 5.39 -12.28
CA ASP A 51 -7.90 6.61 -12.52
C ASP A 51 -7.49 7.36 -13.80
N LEU A 52 -6.24 7.79 -13.90
CA LEU A 52 -5.82 8.81 -14.86
C LEU A 52 -5.84 8.35 -16.32
N PHE A 53 -5.62 7.06 -16.57
CA PHE A 53 -5.44 6.48 -17.90
C PHE A 53 -6.51 5.43 -18.27
N GLY A 54 -7.66 5.51 -17.59
CA GLY A 54 -8.71 4.50 -17.67
C GLY A 54 -8.39 3.23 -16.88
N PRO A 55 -9.22 2.18 -17.01
CA PRO A 55 -9.15 1.02 -16.13
C PRO A 55 -7.92 0.14 -16.36
N GLN A 56 -7.26 0.24 -17.52
CA GLN A 56 -6.20 -0.68 -17.88
C GLN A 56 -4.85 -0.32 -17.26
N THR A 57 -4.28 -1.25 -16.50
CA THR A 57 -2.95 -1.09 -15.88
C THR A 57 -1.86 -0.89 -16.93
N SER A 58 -2.02 -1.48 -18.12
CA SER A 58 -1.12 -1.30 -19.27
C SER A 58 -1.03 0.14 -19.77
N ASN A 59 -2.03 0.98 -19.50
CA ASN A 59 -1.99 2.40 -19.84
C ASN A 59 -1.35 3.24 -18.72
N THR A 60 -1.43 2.76 -17.48
CA THR A 60 -0.97 3.49 -16.30
C THR A 60 0.54 3.35 -16.11
N LEU A 61 1.08 2.13 -16.14
CA LEU A 61 2.48 1.87 -15.82
C LEU A 61 3.51 2.55 -16.73
N PRO A 62 3.32 2.64 -18.07
CA PRO A 62 4.29 3.32 -18.94
C PRO A 62 4.45 4.81 -18.65
N ASN A 63 3.49 5.43 -17.97
CA ASN A 63 3.51 6.85 -17.62
C ASN A 63 4.06 7.11 -16.21
N LEU A 64 4.29 6.07 -15.41
CA LEU A 64 4.78 6.21 -14.05
C LEU A 64 6.20 6.80 -14.03
N ARG A 65 6.38 7.90 -13.30
CA ARG A 65 7.69 8.51 -13.07
C ARG A 65 8.42 7.77 -11.95
N LEU A 66 9.40 6.94 -12.30
CA LEU A 66 10.27 6.30 -11.31
C LEU A 66 11.01 7.32 -10.41
N GLU A 67 11.30 8.51 -10.93
CA GLU A 67 11.85 9.63 -10.13
C GLU A 67 10.94 10.01 -8.95
N ALA A 68 9.62 9.88 -9.09
CA ALA A 68 8.69 10.11 -7.99
C ALA A 68 8.76 8.99 -6.94
N VAL A 69 8.98 7.74 -7.37
CA VAL A 69 9.23 6.60 -6.48
C VAL A 69 10.55 6.78 -5.73
N ASP A 70 11.60 7.27 -6.39
CA ASP A 70 12.86 7.62 -5.74
C ASP A 70 12.69 8.74 -4.69
N ALA A 71 11.90 9.77 -5.01
CA ALA A 71 11.70 10.92 -4.14
C ALA A 71 10.88 10.60 -2.89
N MET A 72 9.82 9.79 -3.04
CA MET A 72 8.88 9.48 -1.95
C MET A 72 9.17 8.13 -1.28
N GLY A 73 9.80 7.22 -1.99
CA GLY A 73 10.06 5.84 -1.58
C GLY A 73 8.84 4.92 -1.70
N TYR A 74 7.63 5.44 -1.51
CA TYR A 74 6.34 4.77 -1.71
C TYR A 74 5.36 5.76 -2.38
N LEU A 75 4.55 5.26 -3.33
CA LEU A 75 3.39 5.99 -3.85
C LEU A 75 2.28 5.03 -4.24
N ASN A 76 1.03 5.45 -4.07
CA ASN A 76 -0.12 4.75 -4.65
C ASN A 76 -0.21 5.11 -6.14
N LEU A 77 -0.51 4.13 -7.01
CA LEU A 77 -0.67 4.37 -8.44
C LEU A 77 -1.93 5.20 -8.73
N ARG A 78 -2.92 5.14 -7.85
CA ARG A 78 -4.12 5.96 -7.88
C ARG A 78 -3.89 7.28 -7.19
N CYS A 79 -4.52 8.35 -7.68
CA CYS A 79 -4.49 9.67 -7.05
C CYS A 79 -5.85 10.08 -6.45
N THR A 80 -6.94 9.43 -6.86
CA THR A 80 -8.29 9.70 -6.36
C THR A 80 -8.41 9.33 -4.88
N ASN A 81 -8.87 10.28 -4.06
CA ASN A 81 -8.87 10.17 -2.60
C ASN A 81 -10.03 9.33 -2.01
N ASN A 82 -11.07 9.01 -2.77
CA ASN A 82 -12.19 8.21 -2.30
C ASN A 82 -12.12 6.78 -2.90
N PRO A 83 -12.12 5.69 -2.11
CA PRO A 83 -12.19 5.67 -0.64
C PRO A 83 -10.83 5.83 0.04
N GLY A 84 -10.87 6.09 1.35
CA GLY A 84 -9.73 6.01 2.27
C GLY A 84 -9.16 7.34 2.78
N CYS A 85 -9.34 8.45 2.05
CA CYS A 85 -8.90 9.78 2.48
C CYS A 85 -10.07 10.73 2.79
N PRO A 86 -9.91 11.69 3.73
CA PRO A 86 -8.71 11.94 4.55
C PRO A 86 -8.61 11.01 5.77
N ALA A 87 -9.71 10.38 6.17
CA ALA A 87 -9.78 9.50 7.32
C ALA A 87 -10.62 8.28 6.95
N HIS A 88 -10.01 7.10 7.02
CA HIS A 88 -10.66 5.81 6.80
C HIS A 88 -11.09 5.17 8.12
N ILE A 89 -10.25 5.29 9.15
CA ILE A 89 -10.47 4.68 10.48
C ILE A 89 -10.12 5.69 11.57
N ASN A 90 -11.01 5.83 12.54
CA ASN A 90 -10.72 6.42 13.85
C ASN A 90 -10.38 5.29 14.82
N THR A 91 -9.11 5.08 15.10
CA THR A 91 -8.59 3.81 15.66
C THR A 91 -9.08 3.52 17.08
N ASN A 92 -9.36 4.56 17.85
CA ASN A 92 -9.80 4.46 19.25
C ASN A 92 -11.30 4.65 19.44
N SER A 93 -12.07 4.77 18.35
CA SER A 93 -13.50 5.11 18.39
C SER A 93 -14.33 4.24 17.45
N PRO A 94 -14.38 2.90 17.65
CA PRO A 94 -15.25 2.03 16.87
C PRO A 94 -16.72 2.37 17.11
N SER A 95 -17.55 2.23 16.08
CA SER A 95 -19.00 2.35 16.21
C SER A 95 -19.61 1.10 16.86
N GLN A 96 -20.86 1.21 17.34
CA GLN A 96 -21.58 0.04 17.87
C GLN A 96 -21.76 -1.05 16.80
N GLU A 97 -21.98 -0.65 15.54
CA GLU A 97 -22.08 -1.59 14.41
C GLU A 97 -20.77 -2.35 14.18
N ASP A 98 -19.62 -1.68 14.29
CA ASP A 98 -18.30 -2.32 14.19
C ASP A 98 -18.13 -3.40 15.28
N ILE A 99 -18.58 -3.10 16.50
CA ILE A 99 -18.50 -4.02 17.64
C ILE A 99 -19.45 -5.21 17.44
N ASP A 100 -20.71 -4.94 17.08
CA ASP A 100 -21.75 -5.96 16.94
C ASP A 100 -21.46 -6.93 15.78
N SER A 101 -20.83 -6.43 14.72
CA SER A 101 -20.41 -7.23 13.57
C SER A 101 -19.04 -7.88 13.70
N ASN A 102 -18.31 -7.60 14.79
CA ASN A 102 -16.91 -7.99 14.98
C ASN A 102 -16.03 -7.58 13.78
N ASP A 103 -16.22 -6.34 13.31
CA ASP A 103 -15.41 -5.74 12.25
C ASP A 103 -13.97 -5.52 12.72
N ALA A 104 -13.02 -5.53 11.78
CA ALA A 104 -11.61 -5.21 12.05
C ALA A 104 -11.43 -3.90 12.84
N ARG A 105 -12.29 -2.90 12.57
CA ARG A 105 -12.33 -1.59 13.25
C ARG A 105 -12.51 -1.71 14.76
N ALA A 106 -13.29 -2.68 15.24
CA ALA A 106 -13.52 -2.88 16.67
C ALA A 106 -12.25 -3.33 17.42
N ASN A 107 -11.32 -3.99 16.73
CA ASN A 107 -10.08 -4.51 17.30
C ASN A 107 -8.83 -3.80 16.73
N PHE A 108 -9.00 -2.66 16.05
CA PHE A 108 -7.94 -2.07 15.24
C PHE A 108 -6.66 -1.74 16.01
N PRO A 109 -6.69 -1.18 17.24
CA PRO A 109 -5.47 -0.93 18.00
C PRO A 109 -4.68 -2.21 18.31
N ARG A 110 -5.37 -3.32 18.55
CA ARG A 110 -4.72 -4.63 18.77
C ARG A 110 -4.12 -5.16 17.47
N ILE A 111 -4.90 -5.15 16.39
CA ILE A 111 -4.44 -5.56 15.05
C ILE A 111 -3.20 -4.78 14.63
N TYR A 112 -3.20 -3.46 14.83
CA TYR A 112 -2.06 -2.60 14.52
C TYR A 112 -0.81 -3.02 15.27
N LYS A 113 -0.91 -3.29 16.57
CA LYS A 113 0.21 -3.76 17.39
C LYS A 113 0.68 -5.16 17.02
N ASP A 114 -0.22 -6.06 16.63
CA ASP A 114 0.18 -7.37 16.11
C ASP A 114 1.02 -7.26 14.83
N ILE A 115 0.67 -6.33 13.95
CA ILE A 115 1.36 -6.08 12.67
C ILE A 115 2.70 -5.35 12.90
N PHE A 116 2.69 -4.27 13.68
CA PHE A 116 3.84 -3.36 13.82
C PHE A 116 4.70 -3.60 15.07
N GLY A 117 4.27 -4.47 15.99
CA GLY A 117 4.92 -4.74 17.28
C GLY A 117 4.16 -4.16 18.46
N GLU A 118 4.27 -4.79 19.64
CA GLU A 118 3.52 -4.42 20.86
C GLU A 118 3.78 -2.98 21.32
N ASP A 119 4.99 -2.49 21.09
CA ASP A 119 5.46 -1.14 21.43
C ASP A 119 5.09 -0.10 20.37
N ALA A 120 4.45 -0.50 19.26
CA ALA A 120 4.08 0.43 18.20
C ALA A 120 3.06 1.46 18.69
N HIS A 121 3.32 2.73 18.38
CA HIS A 121 2.36 3.81 18.57
C HIS A 121 1.23 3.67 17.54
N VAL A 122 0.00 3.55 18.01
CA VAL A 122 -1.19 3.48 17.16
C VAL A 122 -1.64 4.92 16.85
N PRO A 123 -1.63 5.36 15.57
CA PRO A 123 -2.16 6.67 15.20
C PRO A 123 -3.65 6.79 15.54
N ASP A 124 -4.12 7.96 15.96
CA ASP A 124 -5.55 8.19 16.25
C ASP A 124 -6.44 8.02 15.01
N THR A 125 -5.88 8.30 13.84
CA THR A 125 -6.57 8.20 12.56
C THR A 125 -5.66 7.52 11.53
N ILE A 126 -6.24 6.60 10.77
CA ILE A 126 -5.63 6.06 9.56
C ILE A 126 -6.37 6.60 8.35
N GLY A 127 -5.62 7.13 7.39
CA GLY A 127 -6.13 7.62 6.12
C GLY A 127 -5.09 7.42 5.03
N GLY A 128 -5.52 6.94 3.87
CA GLY A 128 -4.63 6.69 2.75
C GLY A 128 -5.45 6.46 1.51
N ILE A 129 -4.90 6.76 0.33
CA ILE A 129 -5.56 6.40 -0.91
C ILE A 129 -5.75 4.89 -0.90
N CYS A 130 -7.00 4.45 -1.06
CA CYS A 130 -7.32 3.04 -0.98
C CYS A 130 -6.48 2.17 -1.92
N CYS A 131 -6.43 0.92 -1.47
CA CYS A 131 -6.33 -0.28 -2.26
C CYS A 131 -4.88 -0.67 -2.53
N ALA A 132 -4.67 -1.85 -3.07
CA ALA A 132 -3.35 -2.47 -3.09
C ALA A 132 -2.63 -2.28 -4.43
N GLN A 133 -2.67 -1.08 -5.01
CA GLN A 133 -1.90 -0.75 -6.22
C GLN A 133 -0.92 0.39 -5.97
N PHE A 134 0.36 0.05 -5.86
CA PHE A 134 1.40 0.99 -5.46
C PHE A 134 2.77 0.63 -6.03
N ALA A 135 3.65 1.62 -6.07
CA ALA A 135 5.06 1.44 -6.38
C ALA A 135 5.90 1.79 -5.15
N VAL A 136 6.93 1.00 -4.90
CA VAL A 136 7.84 1.19 -3.78
C VAL A 136 9.27 0.91 -4.22
N SER A 137 10.21 1.73 -3.75
CA SER A 137 11.63 1.49 -3.99
C SER A 137 12.17 0.37 -3.08
N ARG A 138 13.20 -0.36 -3.53
CA ARG A 138 13.93 -1.30 -2.68
C ARG A 138 14.45 -0.64 -1.42
N ALA A 139 14.99 0.57 -1.54
CA ALA A 139 15.51 1.31 -0.40
C ALA A 139 14.42 1.49 0.66
N ARG A 140 13.20 1.86 0.25
CA ARG A 140 12.07 2.01 1.17
C ARG A 140 11.63 0.69 1.80
N ILE A 141 11.57 -0.41 1.04
CA ILE A 141 11.27 -1.73 1.63
C ILE A 141 12.32 -2.10 2.69
N GLN A 142 13.60 -1.84 2.41
CA GLN A 142 14.70 -2.25 3.28
C GLN A 142 14.91 -1.34 4.51
N GLU A 143 14.25 -0.18 4.58
CA GLU A 143 14.20 0.62 5.82
C GLU A 143 13.51 -0.14 6.97
N ARG A 144 12.57 -1.02 6.64
CA ARG A 144 11.92 -1.92 7.61
C ARG A 144 12.64 -3.27 7.62
N PRO A 145 13.05 -3.82 8.78
CA PRO A 145 13.77 -5.10 8.81
C PRO A 145 12.92 -6.26 8.30
N LYS A 146 13.56 -7.24 7.65
CA LYS A 146 12.92 -8.47 7.12
C LYS A 146 12.01 -9.16 8.14
N SER A 147 12.42 -9.18 9.42
CA SER A 147 11.66 -9.79 10.52
C SER A 147 10.25 -9.20 10.70
N ASP A 148 10.06 -7.93 10.37
CA ASP A 148 8.74 -7.30 10.44
C ASP A 148 7.82 -7.81 9.35
N TYR A 149 8.31 -7.97 8.12
CA TYR A 149 7.54 -8.55 7.02
C TYR A 149 7.18 -10.02 7.31
N ILE A 150 8.09 -10.77 7.93
CA ILE A 150 7.81 -12.14 8.41
C ILE A 150 6.72 -12.12 9.48
N ARG A 151 6.77 -11.20 10.45
CA ARG A 151 5.71 -11.03 11.45
C ARG A 151 4.36 -10.70 10.81
N MET A 152 4.34 -9.80 9.84
CA MET A 152 3.13 -9.45 9.08
C MET A 152 2.56 -10.67 8.36
N LEU A 153 3.40 -11.48 7.72
CA LEU A 153 2.98 -12.71 7.04
C LEU A 153 2.43 -13.76 8.01
N ASN A 154 3.08 -13.93 9.17
CA ASN A 154 2.57 -14.79 10.25
C ASN A 154 1.23 -14.28 10.80
N TRP A 155 1.03 -12.96 10.82
CA TRP A 155 -0.26 -12.39 11.20
C TRP A 155 -1.35 -12.71 10.17
N VAL A 156 -1.05 -12.55 8.89
CA VAL A 156 -1.95 -12.94 7.79
C VAL A 156 -2.38 -14.40 7.93
N ASP A 157 -1.44 -15.32 8.12
CA ASP A 157 -1.70 -16.75 8.12
C ASP A 157 -2.44 -17.23 9.38
N GLU A 158 -1.95 -16.86 10.56
CA GLU A 158 -2.40 -17.44 11.82
C GLU A 158 -3.06 -16.42 12.76
N LYS A 159 -2.37 -15.30 13.05
CA LYS A 159 -2.79 -14.39 14.15
C LYS A 159 -3.99 -13.52 13.81
N SER A 160 -4.38 -13.42 12.54
CA SER A 160 -5.57 -12.68 12.11
C SER A 160 -6.87 -13.45 12.35
N ILE A 161 -6.82 -14.78 12.52
CA ILE A 161 -8.00 -15.67 12.62
C ILE A 161 -8.98 -15.22 13.72
N PRO A 162 -8.55 -14.80 14.93
CA PRO A 162 -9.46 -14.35 15.97
C PRO A 162 -10.15 -13.00 15.68
N PHE A 163 -9.63 -12.21 14.75
CA PHE A 163 -10.03 -10.81 14.57
C PHE A 163 -10.86 -10.58 13.31
N VAL A 164 -10.52 -11.24 12.21
CA VAL A 164 -11.08 -10.95 10.88
C VAL A 164 -11.22 -12.22 10.05
N ASP A 165 -12.10 -12.22 9.06
CA ASP A 165 -12.15 -13.28 8.07
C ASP A 165 -11.08 -13.07 6.97
N ASN A 166 -11.10 -13.90 5.93
CA ASN A 166 -10.13 -13.80 4.84
C ASN A 166 -10.22 -12.47 4.07
N TYR A 167 -11.42 -11.90 3.95
CA TYR A 167 -11.63 -10.62 3.29
C TYR A 167 -11.10 -9.48 4.15
N GLY A 168 -11.39 -9.49 5.45
CA GLY A 168 -10.93 -8.51 6.40
C GLY A 168 -9.41 -8.42 6.53
N VAL A 169 -8.68 -9.53 6.34
CA VAL A 169 -7.20 -9.48 6.26
C VAL A 169 -6.72 -8.62 5.09
N GLY A 170 -7.30 -8.82 3.89
CA GLY A 170 -6.98 -7.99 2.72
C GLY A 170 -7.28 -6.52 2.99
N TRP A 171 -8.47 -6.23 3.51
CA TRP A 171 -8.89 -4.88 3.87
C TRP A 171 -7.96 -4.19 4.89
N VAL A 172 -7.48 -4.93 5.90
CA VAL A 172 -6.51 -4.40 6.89
C VAL A 172 -5.23 -3.97 6.21
N PHE A 173 -4.68 -4.77 5.28
CA PHE A 173 -3.47 -4.40 4.56
C PHE A 173 -3.70 -3.31 3.51
N GLU A 174 -4.84 -3.32 2.79
CA GLU A 174 -5.24 -2.22 1.90
C GLU A 174 -5.29 -0.88 2.65
N THR A 175 -5.70 -0.91 3.91
CA THR A 175 -5.72 0.26 4.80
C THR A 175 -4.32 0.68 5.27
N LEU A 176 -3.36 -0.23 5.33
CA LEU A 176 -2.09 -0.03 6.01
C LEU A 176 -0.86 -0.03 5.11
N TRP A 177 -0.96 -0.27 3.80
CA TRP A 177 0.21 -0.36 2.92
C TRP A 177 1.13 0.85 3.01
N HIS A 178 0.59 2.06 3.04
CA HIS A 178 1.41 3.27 3.21
C HIS A 178 2.19 3.25 4.54
N VAL A 179 1.56 2.80 5.63
CA VAL A 179 2.22 2.65 6.95
C VAL A 179 3.25 1.52 6.97
N VAL A 180 2.97 0.41 6.28
CA VAL A 180 3.92 -0.69 6.07
C VAL A 180 5.22 -0.15 5.47
N PHE A 181 5.10 0.76 4.50
CA PHE A 181 6.24 1.43 3.86
C PHE A 181 6.60 2.79 4.49
N GLY A 182 6.32 2.97 5.78
CA GLY A 182 6.90 4.06 6.58
C GLY A 182 6.26 5.44 6.40
N MET A 183 5.11 5.52 5.72
CA MET A 183 4.34 6.77 5.65
C MET A 183 3.55 6.99 6.94
N GLU A 184 3.17 8.24 7.21
CA GLU A 184 2.37 8.61 8.38
C GLU A 184 0.99 7.95 8.37
N GLY A 185 0.34 7.87 9.54
CA GLY A 185 -1.00 7.27 9.68
C GLY A 185 -2.02 7.84 8.69
N VAL A 186 -1.93 9.15 8.40
CA VAL A 186 -2.69 9.83 7.34
C VAL A 186 -1.76 10.25 6.20
N HIS A 187 -1.83 9.54 5.07
CA HIS A 187 -1.09 9.85 3.85
C HIS A 187 -2.03 10.09 2.67
N CYS A 188 -2.54 11.32 2.58
CA CYS A 188 -3.57 11.72 1.63
C CYS A 188 -3.12 12.91 0.78
N PRO A 189 -2.42 12.68 -0.34
CA PRO A 189 -1.98 13.77 -1.20
C PRO A 189 -3.17 14.47 -1.86
N VAL A 190 -2.96 15.72 -2.27
CA VAL A 190 -3.91 16.44 -3.13
C VAL A 190 -3.90 15.79 -4.51
N TYR A 191 -5.08 15.50 -5.06
CA TYR A 191 -5.25 14.79 -6.33
C TYR A 191 -4.36 15.35 -7.46
N GLU A 192 -4.38 16.68 -7.66
CA GLU A 192 -3.63 17.34 -8.71
C GLU A 192 -2.12 17.24 -8.51
N GLN A 193 -1.66 17.30 -7.26
CA GLN A 193 -0.24 17.16 -6.95
C GLN A 193 0.20 15.70 -7.14
N CYS A 194 -0.60 14.73 -6.70
CA CYS A 194 -0.34 13.32 -6.93
C CYS A 194 -0.18 12.99 -8.42
N ARG A 195 -1.09 13.45 -9.30
CA ARG A 195 -0.95 13.17 -10.75
C ARG A 195 0.25 13.90 -11.38
N CYS A 196 0.61 15.07 -10.88
CA CYS A 196 1.79 15.80 -11.31
C CYS A 196 3.06 15.05 -10.91
N ASP A 197 3.12 14.57 -9.66
CA ASP A 197 4.24 13.82 -9.12
C ASP A 197 4.37 12.46 -9.81
N ASN A 198 3.31 11.66 -9.80
CA ASN A 198 3.35 10.29 -10.31
C ASN A 198 3.51 10.22 -11.83
N TYR A 199 2.90 11.16 -12.57
CA TYR A 199 2.74 11.03 -14.03
C TYR A 199 3.23 12.25 -14.83
N GLY A 200 3.74 13.29 -14.18
CA GLY A 200 4.20 14.52 -14.84
C GLY A 200 3.06 15.41 -15.36
N TRP A 201 1.81 15.10 -15.02
CA TRP A 201 0.64 15.83 -15.49
C TRP A 201 0.33 16.99 -14.56
N CYS A 202 0.98 18.13 -14.79
CA CYS A 202 1.03 19.23 -13.83
C CYS A 202 0.09 20.42 -14.11
N GLY A 203 -0.71 20.37 -15.18
CA GLY A 203 -1.66 21.43 -15.52
C GLY A 203 -1.49 21.93 -16.96
N PRO A 204 -1.98 23.16 -17.27
CA PRO A 204 -2.54 24.13 -16.33
C PRO A 204 -3.81 23.63 -15.63
N LEU A 205 -3.98 24.01 -14.37
CA LEU A 205 -5.22 23.81 -13.60
C LEU A 205 -6.29 24.83 -14.05
N PRO A 206 -7.58 24.66 -13.71
CA PRO A 206 -8.61 25.67 -13.98
C PRO A 206 -8.28 27.06 -13.42
N SER A 207 -7.46 27.12 -12.36
CA SER A 207 -6.94 28.37 -11.79
C SER A 207 -5.83 29.05 -12.62
N GLY A 208 -5.37 28.41 -13.71
CA GLY A 208 -4.22 28.85 -14.50
C GLY A 208 -2.85 28.44 -13.92
N LYS A 209 -2.81 27.84 -12.72
CA LYS A 209 -1.57 27.38 -12.09
C LYS A 209 -1.03 26.13 -12.80
N THR A 210 0.28 26.06 -13.00
CA THR A 210 1.01 24.82 -13.33
C THR A 210 1.77 24.36 -12.09
N LEU A 211 1.60 23.10 -11.72
CA LEU A 211 2.29 22.47 -10.60
C LEU A 211 3.74 22.12 -10.96
N THR A 212 4.56 21.91 -9.95
CA THR A 212 5.93 21.40 -10.14
C THR A 212 5.97 19.96 -9.66
N PRO A 213 6.45 19.02 -10.47
CA PRO A 213 6.59 17.64 -10.04
C PRO A 213 7.67 17.50 -8.98
N ILE A 214 7.47 16.59 -8.05
CA ILE A 214 8.50 16.16 -7.12
C ILE A 214 9.72 15.62 -7.88
N ARG A 215 10.90 15.86 -7.31
CA ARG A 215 12.19 15.41 -7.83
C ARG A 215 12.94 14.68 -6.74
N ALA A 216 13.63 13.61 -7.11
CA ALA A 216 14.52 12.92 -6.20
C ALA A 216 15.71 13.85 -5.84
N PRO A 217 16.29 13.74 -4.63
CA PRO A 217 17.56 14.38 -4.33
C PRO A 217 18.59 13.96 -5.38
N GLN A 218 19.38 14.91 -5.91
CA GLN A 218 20.49 14.55 -6.78
C GLN A 218 21.40 13.57 -6.02
N LYS A 219 21.56 12.35 -6.53
CA LYS A 219 22.61 11.44 -6.06
C LYS A 219 23.91 12.21 -6.22
N LYS A 220 24.53 12.64 -5.10
CA LYS A 220 25.90 13.15 -5.16
C LYS A 220 26.70 12.03 -5.81
N GLU A 221 27.33 12.31 -6.95
CA GLU A 221 28.30 11.41 -7.53
C GLU A 221 29.33 11.13 -6.43
N LEU A 222 29.27 9.92 -5.87
CA LEU A 222 30.29 9.42 -4.96
C LEU A 222 31.50 9.15 -5.85
N ASN A 223 32.38 10.13 -5.94
CA ASN A 223 33.75 9.97 -6.44
C ASN A 223 34.53 8.97 -5.60
#